data_AF-A0A1G5GLC7-F1
#
_entry.id   AF-A0A1G5GLC7-F1
#
_cell.length_a   1.000
_cell.length_b   1.000
_cell.length_c   1.000
_cell.angle_alpha   90.00
_cell.angle_beta   90.00
_cell.angle_gamma   90.00
#
_symmetry.space_group_name_H-M   'P 1'
#
loop_
_entity.id
_entity.type
_entity.pdbx_description
1 polymer ?
#
loop_
_entity_poly.entity_id
_entity_poly.type
_entity_poly.pdbx_seq_one_letter_code
_entity_poly.pdbx_strand_id
1 'polypeptide(L)'
;MALILHSRTGARIVGGVPGVAEVDEARDAGVTTLRLDTASFDAPGADMRWVADIPTLRTVFLHDRVRTPDIASMRGSAVDELCVWTPGASPVRSEDVGWLRRIDCEAASFVSDGWVDLSDVVTLQIGRVREDEVRIGDGSDRLEFLKLRGRSQTARIVWPHPPARLGTFMTHSVRWSDLDDLARCPRLASVQVYNSTLDTSRGSIDISAFGGAAALRELHVAENLPLRGVPAVLAGAPRATVHVARDLHDAPDGAERVHRIAVPIKKPRAAR
;
A
#
# COMPACT_ATOMS: atom_id res chain seq x y z
N MET A 1 20.59 10.64 -9.80
CA MET A 1 20.99 11.83 -9.00
C MET A 1 19.72 12.57 -8.57
N ALA A 2 19.72 13.28 -7.43
CA ALA A 2 18.52 13.91 -6.88
C ALA A 2 18.63 15.43 -6.83
N LEU A 3 17.57 16.13 -7.24
CA LEU A 3 17.35 17.55 -6.93
C LEU A 3 16.75 17.63 -5.53
N ILE A 4 17.45 18.36 -4.67
CA ILE A 4 17.13 18.46 -3.26
C ILE A 4 16.69 19.89 -2.96
N LEU A 5 15.41 20.08 -2.71
CA LEU A 5 14.85 21.35 -2.28
C LEU A 5 14.55 21.23 -0.79
N HIS A 6 15.54 21.54 0.04
CA HIS A 6 15.48 21.35 1.50
C HIS A 6 15.67 22.67 2.24
N SER A 7 14.96 22.78 3.36
CA SER A 7 15.19 23.76 4.43
C SER A 7 16.65 23.86 4.86
N ARG A 8 17.39 22.73 4.91
CA ARG A 8 18.79 22.67 5.40
C ARG A 8 19.83 23.13 4.38
N THR A 9 19.52 23.05 3.09
CA THR A 9 20.41 23.56 2.04
C THR A 9 20.18 25.03 1.74
N GLY A 10 19.14 25.64 2.35
CA GLY A 10 18.74 27.04 2.09
C GLY A 10 18.03 27.25 0.76
N ALA A 11 17.91 26.20 -0.07
CA ALA A 11 17.17 26.21 -1.32
C ALA A 11 15.66 26.17 -1.01
N ARG A 12 15.03 27.34 -1.04
CA ARG A 12 13.58 27.50 -0.87
C ARG A 12 12.97 27.87 -2.21
N ILE A 13 11.86 27.24 -2.57
CA ILE A 13 11.07 27.71 -3.70
C ILE A 13 10.20 28.88 -3.22
N VAL A 14 10.75 30.09 -3.28
CA VAL A 14 10.01 31.31 -2.94
C VAL A 14 8.96 31.55 -4.02
N GLY A 15 7.67 31.58 -3.63
CA GLY A 15 6.55 31.76 -4.57
C GLY A 15 6.12 30.49 -5.32
N GLY A 16 6.67 29.32 -5.00
CA GLY A 16 6.19 28.03 -5.50
C GLY A 16 6.77 27.55 -6.83
N VAL A 17 7.60 28.35 -7.52
CA VAL A 17 8.32 27.95 -8.75
C VAL A 17 9.85 28.15 -8.61
N PRO A 18 10.70 27.13 -8.86
CA PRO A 18 12.16 27.29 -8.84
C PRO A 18 12.65 28.28 -9.89
N GLY A 19 13.87 28.80 -9.72
CA GLY A 19 14.50 29.64 -10.75
C GLY A 19 14.80 28.83 -12.02
N VAL A 20 14.71 29.47 -13.19
CA VAL A 20 15.00 28.82 -14.50
C VAL A 20 16.38 28.17 -14.51
N ALA A 21 17.40 28.84 -13.96
CA ALA A 21 18.76 28.29 -13.89
C ALA A 21 18.84 27.00 -13.06
N GLU A 22 18.05 26.86 -11.99
CA GLU A 22 18.01 25.65 -11.16
C GLU A 22 17.36 24.48 -11.91
N VAL A 23 16.31 24.78 -12.69
CA VAL A 23 15.63 23.79 -13.54
C VAL A 23 16.55 23.34 -14.68
N ASP A 24 17.25 24.27 -15.33
CA ASP A 24 18.21 23.97 -16.39
C ASP A 24 19.39 23.15 -15.85
N GLU A 25 19.96 23.52 -14.71
CA GLU A 25 21.02 22.74 -14.06
C GLU A 25 20.53 21.32 -13.71
N ALA A 26 19.34 21.18 -13.14
CA ALA A 26 18.77 19.87 -12.81
C ALA A 26 18.50 19.02 -14.06
N ARG A 27 18.10 19.65 -15.17
CA ARG A 27 17.92 19.01 -16.48
C ARG A 27 19.25 18.52 -17.03
N ASP A 28 20.25 19.40 -17.12
CA ASP A 28 21.56 19.09 -17.69
C ASP A 28 22.28 18.01 -16.88
N ALA A 29 22.07 18.02 -15.57
CA ALA A 29 22.63 17.05 -14.65
C ALA A 29 21.85 15.71 -14.66
N GLY A 30 20.69 15.63 -15.33
CA GLY A 30 19.92 14.39 -15.49
C GLY A 30 19.31 13.90 -14.17
N VAL A 31 18.75 14.82 -13.39
CA VAL A 31 18.10 14.49 -12.13
C VAL A 31 16.92 13.54 -12.35
N THR A 32 16.83 12.50 -11.51
CA THR A 32 15.76 11.49 -11.56
C THR A 32 14.78 11.59 -10.41
N THR A 33 15.12 12.36 -9.37
CA THR A 33 14.38 12.38 -8.11
C THR A 33 14.30 13.80 -7.55
N LEU A 34 13.11 14.21 -7.15
CA LEU A 34 12.86 15.48 -6.47
C LEU A 34 12.49 15.21 -5.01
N ARG A 35 13.18 15.84 -4.06
CA ARG A 35 12.87 15.72 -2.63
C ARG A 35 12.41 17.05 -2.06
N LEU A 36 11.25 17.03 -1.39
CA LEU A 36 10.53 18.18 -0.86
C LEU A 36 10.29 18.03 0.65
N ASP A 37 10.61 19.07 1.41
CA ASP A 37 10.54 19.15 2.87
C ASP A 37 9.69 20.34 3.37
N THR A 38 9.64 20.50 4.69
CA THR A 38 8.87 21.55 5.40
C THR A 38 9.04 22.97 4.84
N ALA A 39 10.19 23.32 4.26
CA ALA A 39 10.46 24.67 3.73
C ALA A 39 10.50 24.75 2.20
N SER A 40 10.20 23.67 1.48
CA SER A 40 10.21 23.69 0.02
C SER A 40 9.15 24.63 -0.56
N PHE A 41 8.00 24.76 0.10
CA PHE A 41 6.90 25.64 -0.34
C PHE A 41 6.40 26.54 0.78
N ASP A 42 6.20 27.81 0.45
CA ASP A 42 5.66 28.81 1.39
C ASP A 42 4.12 28.70 1.55
N ALA A 43 3.45 28.00 0.63
CA ALA A 43 1.99 27.79 0.63
C ALA A 43 1.62 26.37 0.13
N PRO A 44 0.49 25.78 0.59
CA PRO A 44 -0.02 24.54 0.03
C PRO A 44 -0.56 24.78 -1.39
N GLY A 45 -0.56 23.75 -2.24
CA GLY A 45 -1.04 23.87 -3.62
C GLY A 45 -0.12 24.68 -4.55
N ALA A 46 1.17 24.78 -4.20
CA ALA A 46 2.17 25.36 -5.11
C ALA A 46 2.23 24.57 -6.42
N ASP A 47 2.28 25.30 -7.55
CA ASP A 47 2.29 24.72 -8.89
C ASP A 47 3.57 23.94 -9.16
N MET A 48 3.43 22.76 -9.77
CA MET A 48 4.52 21.83 -10.06
C MET A 48 4.68 21.57 -11.56
N ARG A 49 4.05 22.36 -12.44
CA ARG A 49 4.18 22.20 -13.91
C ARG A 49 5.61 22.21 -14.42
N TRP A 50 6.49 22.97 -13.76
CA TRP A 50 7.92 23.05 -14.08
C TRP A 50 8.64 21.69 -13.98
N VAL A 51 8.08 20.70 -13.28
CA VAL A 51 8.61 19.32 -13.27
C VAL A 51 8.66 18.72 -14.68
N ALA A 52 7.77 19.13 -15.59
CA ALA A 52 7.79 18.71 -16.98
C ALA A 52 9.04 19.18 -17.74
N ASP A 53 9.68 20.26 -17.27
CA ASP A 53 10.90 20.80 -17.86
C ASP A 53 12.15 19.97 -17.51
N ILE A 54 12.02 18.99 -16.61
CA ILE A 54 13.08 18.03 -16.24
C ILE A 54 12.64 16.63 -16.72
N PRO A 55 12.82 16.26 -18.00
CA PRO A 55 12.26 15.04 -18.58
C PRO A 55 12.84 13.74 -18.00
N THR A 56 13.96 13.82 -17.27
CA THR A 56 14.57 12.69 -16.57
C THR A 56 13.95 12.41 -15.20
N LEU A 57 13.16 13.34 -14.66
CA LEU A 57 12.58 13.25 -13.32
C LEU A 57 11.46 12.20 -13.29
N ARG A 58 11.58 11.21 -12.39
CA ARG A 58 10.66 10.07 -12.27
C ARG A 58 9.94 10.00 -10.93
N THR A 59 10.62 10.41 -9.86
CA THR A 59 10.11 10.24 -8.50
C THR A 59 10.05 11.55 -7.73
N VAL A 60 8.95 11.77 -7.01
CA VAL A 60 8.78 12.87 -6.06
C VAL A 60 8.66 12.33 -4.64
N PHE A 61 9.48 12.84 -3.73
CA PHE A 61 9.46 12.51 -2.30
C PHE A 61 8.98 13.69 -1.47
N LEU A 62 7.92 13.48 -0.69
CA LEU A 62 7.42 14.39 0.33
C LEU A 62 7.85 13.88 1.71
N HIS A 63 8.58 14.70 2.48
CA HIS A 63 8.99 14.37 3.84
C HIS A 63 8.80 15.53 4.81
N ASP A 64 8.93 15.24 6.11
CA ASP A 64 8.73 16.19 7.21
C ASP A 64 7.36 16.91 7.15
N ARG A 65 7.21 18.14 7.67
CA ARG A 65 5.91 18.83 7.71
C ARG A 65 5.66 19.65 6.42
N VAL A 66 5.91 19.05 5.27
CA VAL A 66 5.72 19.71 3.97
C VAL A 66 4.25 20.06 3.74
N ARG A 67 3.99 21.29 3.30
CA ARG A 67 2.71 21.67 2.72
C ARG A 67 2.64 21.01 1.34
N THR A 68 1.69 20.11 1.15
CA THR A 68 1.58 19.32 -0.10
C THR A 68 1.43 20.28 -1.29
N PRO A 69 2.28 20.18 -2.33
CA PRO A 69 2.12 20.97 -3.54
C PRO A 69 0.93 20.46 -4.37
N ASP A 70 0.59 21.16 -5.45
CA ASP A 70 -0.43 20.69 -6.40
C ASP A 70 0.13 19.50 -7.19
N ILE A 71 -0.13 18.28 -6.71
CA ILE A 71 0.35 17.05 -7.35
C ILE A 71 -0.31 16.86 -8.73
N ALA A 72 -1.56 17.29 -8.90
CA ALA A 72 -2.29 17.16 -10.15
C ALA A 72 -1.63 18.00 -11.27
N SER A 73 -1.02 19.13 -10.93
CA SER A 73 -0.30 19.96 -11.90
C SER A 73 0.92 19.29 -12.55
N MET A 74 1.47 18.22 -11.96
CA MET A 74 2.55 17.43 -12.56
C MET A 74 2.07 16.46 -13.65
N ARG A 75 0.75 16.30 -13.82
CA ARG A 75 0.19 15.36 -14.79
C ARG A 75 0.69 15.70 -16.21
N GLY A 76 1.15 14.68 -16.92
CA GLY A 76 1.75 14.83 -18.26
C GLY A 76 3.28 15.03 -18.24
N SER A 77 3.89 15.13 -17.06
CA SER A 77 5.34 15.05 -16.91
C SER A 77 5.85 13.60 -16.99
N ALA A 78 7.17 13.44 -16.87
CA ALA A 78 7.86 12.16 -16.81
C ALA A 78 7.73 11.43 -15.46
N VAL A 79 7.19 12.09 -14.43
CA VAL A 79 7.03 11.54 -13.08
C VAL A 79 5.97 10.45 -13.07
N ASP A 80 6.27 9.33 -12.45
CA ASP A 80 5.34 8.21 -12.30
C ASP A 80 5.32 7.61 -10.89
N GLU A 81 6.18 8.09 -9.99
CA GLU A 81 6.27 7.62 -8.61
C GLU A 81 6.16 8.77 -7.59
N LEU A 82 5.30 8.57 -6.58
CA LEU A 82 5.15 9.46 -5.44
C LEU A 82 5.44 8.71 -4.14
N CYS A 83 6.34 9.26 -3.34
CA CYS A 83 6.66 8.78 -2.00
C CYS A 83 6.30 9.83 -0.96
N VAL A 84 5.46 9.49 0.02
CA VAL A 84 5.03 10.37 1.10
C VAL A 84 5.43 9.75 2.43
N TRP A 85 6.56 10.18 2.99
CA TRP A 85 7.14 9.61 4.21
C TRP A 85 6.98 10.54 5.39
N THR A 86 5.75 11.00 5.58
CA THR A 86 5.42 11.89 6.68
C THR A 86 3.91 11.92 6.92
N PRO A 87 3.45 11.96 8.18
CA PRO A 87 2.06 12.25 8.50
C PRO A 87 1.71 13.75 8.44
N GLY A 88 2.71 14.62 8.18
CA GLY A 88 2.53 16.08 8.17
C GLY A 88 2.08 16.64 6.82
N ALA A 89 2.05 15.83 5.77
CA ALA A 89 1.54 16.22 4.46
C ALA A 89 0.03 16.50 4.54
N SER A 90 -0.40 17.59 3.91
CA SER A 90 -1.83 17.92 3.81
C SER A 90 -2.54 16.94 2.88
N PRO A 91 -3.76 16.46 3.21
CA PRO A 91 -4.46 15.51 2.37
C PRO A 91 -4.80 16.03 0.97
N VAL A 92 -4.85 15.12 0.00
CA VAL A 92 -5.25 15.35 -1.39
C VAL A 92 -6.45 14.47 -1.76
N ARG A 93 -6.97 14.59 -2.99
CA ARG A 93 -7.99 13.67 -3.52
C ARG A 93 -7.34 12.53 -4.28
N SER A 94 -8.04 11.41 -4.41
CA SER A 94 -7.62 10.26 -5.20
C SER A 94 -7.36 10.65 -6.66
N GLU A 95 -8.20 11.50 -7.25
CA GLU A 95 -8.08 12.01 -8.61
C GLU A 95 -6.76 12.76 -8.87
N ASP A 96 -6.21 13.42 -7.85
CA ASP A 96 -4.98 14.20 -7.94
C ASP A 96 -3.72 13.32 -8.08
N VAL A 97 -3.81 12.07 -7.59
CA VAL A 97 -2.68 11.12 -7.52
C VAL A 97 -2.89 9.86 -8.35
N GLY A 98 -4.12 9.58 -8.78
CA GLY A 98 -4.50 8.32 -9.45
C GLY A 98 -3.83 8.08 -10.81
N TRP A 99 -3.26 9.13 -11.41
CA TRP A 99 -2.52 9.06 -12.69
C TRP A 99 -1.08 8.56 -12.54
N LEU A 100 -0.55 8.50 -11.32
CA LEU A 100 0.79 7.97 -11.04
C LEU A 100 0.79 6.44 -11.17
N ARG A 101 1.94 5.85 -11.50
CA ARG A 101 2.07 4.39 -11.60
C ARG A 101 2.40 3.74 -10.25
N ARG A 102 3.12 4.44 -9.38
CA ARG A 102 3.65 3.91 -8.12
C ARG A 102 3.42 4.91 -7.00
N ILE A 103 2.84 4.45 -5.88
CA ILE A 103 2.64 5.28 -4.70
C ILE A 103 3.07 4.51 -3.46
N ASP A 104 3.95 5.12 -2.67
CA ASP A 104 4.32 4.68 -1.32
C ASP A 104 4.02 5.80 -0.33
N CYS A 105 2.98 5.62 0.48
CA CYS A 105 2.51 6.63 1.42
C CYS A 105 2.49 6.06 2.84
N GLU A 106 3.11 6.76 3.78
CA GLU A 106 3.16 6.36 5.18
C GLU A 106 1.80 6.52 5.89
N ALA A 107 0.87 7.29 5.33
CA ALA A 107 -0.37 7.67 5.99
C ALA A 107 -1.60 7.44 5.10
N ALA A 108 -2.46 6.48 5.50
CA ALA A 108 -3.75 6.23 4.86
C ALA A 108 -4.62 7.49 4.73
N SER A 109 -4.56 8.40 5.72
CA SER A 109 -5.31 9.66 5.73
C SER A 109 -4.79 10.72 4.75
N PHE A 110 -3.70 10.47 4.02
CA PHE A 110 -3.18 11.42 3.02
C PHE A 110 -4.14 11.59 1.84
N VAL A 111 -4.97 10.60 1.53
CA VAL A 111 -6.01 10.73 0.50
C VAL A 111 -7.37 10.78 1.19
N SER A 112 -8.04 11.92 1.03
CA SER A 112 -9.23 12.30 1.79
C SER A 112 -10.47 11.46 1.46
N ASP A 113 -10.54 10.92 0.25
CA ASP A 113 -11.61 10.08 -0.29
C ASP A 113 -11.26 8.57 -0.29
N GLY A 114 -10.10 8.18 0.27
CA GLY A 114 -9.86 6.80 0.73
C GLY A 114 -9.06 5.86 -0.16
N TRP A 115 -8.21 6.37 -1.08
CA TRP A 115 -7.36 5.55 -1.97
C TRP A 115 -8.15 4.55 -2.83
N VAL A 116 -9.20 5.02 -3.48
CA VAL A 116 -10.06 4.25 -4.38
C VAL A 116 -9.98 4.80 -5.80
N ASP A 117 -10.46 4.05 -6.77
CA ASP A 117 -10.63 4.48 -8.17
C ASP A 117 -9.34 5.06 -8.81
N LEU A 118 -8.19 4.47 -8.47
CA LEU A 118 -6.89 4.94 -8.93
C LEU A 118 -6.63 4.46 -10.37
N SER A 119 -6.76 5.38 -11.32
CA SER A 119 -6.83 5.05 -12.76
C SER A 119 -5.62 4.30 -13.32
N ASP A 120 -4.41 4.71 -12.94
CA ASP A 120 -3.16 4.23 -13.54
C ASP A 120 -2.19 3.59 -12.53
N VAL A 121 -2.54 3.60 -11.24
CA VAL A 121 -1.69 3.06 -10.17
C VAL A 121 -1.55 1.55 -10.32
N VAL A 122 -0.31 1.09 -10.43
CA VAL A 122 0.09 -0.32 -10.54
C VAL A 122 0.58 -0.86 -9.20
N THR A 123 1.31 -0.04 -8.44
CA THR A 123 1.87 -0.40 -7.14
C THR A 123 1.42 0.61 -6.09
N LEU A 124 0.73 0.11 -5.06
CA LEU A 124 0.24 0.93 -3.95
C LEU A 124 0.75 0.37 -2.62
N GLN A 125 1.43 1.20 -1.84
CA GLN A 125 1.86 0.88 -0.48
C GLN A 125 1.34 1.95 0.48
N ILE A 126 0.48 1.55 1.42
CA ILE A 126 -0.15 2.47 2.37
C ILE A 126 0.14 2.07 3.80
N GLY A 127 0.71 3.00 4.55
CA GLY A 127 0.99 2.89 5.97
C GLY A 127 -0.08 3.51 6.87
N ARG A 128 0.05 3.23 8.17
CA ARG A 128 -0.81 3.75 9.23
C ARG A 128 -2.31 3.53 8.97
N VAL A 129 -2.67 2.45 8.31
CA VAL A 129 -4.07 1.98 8.21
C VAL A 129 -4.59 1.76 9.62
N ARG A 130 -5.79 2.25 9.94
CA ARG A 130 -6.42 2.16 11.28
C ARG A 130 -7.90 1.84 11.22
N GLU A 131 -8.47 1.85 10.03
CA GLU A 131 -9.87 1.61 9.75
C GLU A 131 -10.19 0.13 9.98
N ASP A 132 -11.35 -0.14 10.58
CA ASP A 132 -11.86 -1.51 10.73
C ASP A 132 -12.41 -2.03 9.39
N GLU A 133 -12.82 -1.12 8.49
CA GLU A 133 -13.25 -1.41 7.12
C GLU A 133 -12.30 -0.76 6.13
N VAL A 134 -11.58 -1.57 5.36
CA VAL A 134 -10.54 -1.11 4.45
C VAL A 134 -11.04 -1.16 3.01
N ARG A 135 -11.15 0.03 2.41
CA ARG A 135 -11.52 0.21 0.99
C ARG A 135 -10.34 0.51 0.08
N ILE A 136 -9.13 0.66 0.63
CA ILE A 136 -7.92 1.01 -0.13
C ILE A 136 -7.73 0.04 -1.29
N GLY A 137 -7.64 0.56 -2.51
CA GLY A 137 -7.49 -0.18 -3.75
C GLY A 137 -8.80 -0.52 -4.49
N ASP A 138 -9.97 -0.35 -3.88
CA ASP A 138 -11.27 -0.56 -4.53
C ASP A 138 -11.36 0.22 -5.87
N GLY A 139 -11.91 -0.40 -6.91
CA GLY A 139 -12.07 0.22 -8.23
C GLY A 139 -10.78 0.52 -9.01
N SER A 140 -9.61 0.10 -8.52
CA SER A 140 -8.32 0.43 -9.16
C SER A 140 -7.92 -0.60 -10.23
N ASP A 141 -8.40 -0.43 -11.47
CA ASP A 141 -8.27 -1.40 -12.57
C ASP A 141 -6.84 -1.80 -12.96
N ARG A 142 -5.85 -0.94 -12.68
CA ARG A 142 -4.43 -1.16 -13.02
C ARG A 142 -3.62 -1.72 -11.87
N LEU A 143 -4.19 -1.82 -10.67
CA LEU A 143 -3.47 -2.21 -9.46
C LEU A 143 -3.04 -3.68 -9.54
N GLU A 144 -1.73 -3.92 -9.52
CA GLU A 144 -1.13 -5.27 -9.57
C GLU A 144 -0.54 -5.67 -8.21
N PHE A 145 -0.10 -4.70 -7.40
CA PHE A 145 0.49 -4.92 -6.09
C PHE A 145 -0.09 -3.96 -5.06
N LEU A 146 -0.60 -4.51 -3.96
CA LEU A 146 -1.09 -3.76 -2.81
C LEU A 146 -0.38 -4.19 -1.53
N LYS A 147 0.24 -3.22 -0.83
CA LYS A 147 0.79 -3.42 0.51
C LYS A 147 0.12 -2.49 1.51
N LEU A 148 -0.36 -3.06 2.62
CA LEU A 148 -0.94 -2.30 3.72
C LEU A 148 -0.11 -2.48 5.00
N ARG A 149 0.12 -1.39 5.74
CA ARG A 149 0.78 -1.43 7.05
C ARG A 149 -0.06 -0.73 8.10
N GLY A 150 -0.39 -1.45 9.16
CA GLY A 150 -1.21 -0.94 10.26
C GLY A 150 -0.47 -0.85 11.59
N ARG A 151 -1.23 -0.97 12.68
CA ARG A 151 -0.78 -0.94 14.07
C ARG A 151 -1.37 -2.09 14.89
N SER A 152 -1.45 -3.27 14.28
CA SER A 152 -1.93 -4.53 14.86
C SER A 152 -3.42 -4.55 15.19
N GLN A 153 -4.24 -3.74 14.50
CA GLN A 153 -5.69 -3.81 14.54
C GLN A 153 -6.22 -5.07 13.83
N THR A 154 -7.53 -5.32 13.95
CA THR A 154 -8.25 -6.33 13.16
C THR A 154 -9.23 -5.59 12.25
N ALA A 155 -9.19 -5.87 10.95
CA ALA A 155 -9.98 -5.18 9.94
C ALA A 155 -10.62 -6.19 8.97
N ARG A 156 -11.52 -5.70 8.10
CA ARG A 156 -12.06 -6.44 6.95
C ARG A 156 -11.85 -5.63 5.67
N ILE A 157 -11.74 -6.31 4.55
CA ILE A 157 -11.70 -5.68 3.23
C ILE A 157 -13.13 -5.43 2.77
N VAL A 158 -13.37 -4.27 2.16
CA VAL A 158 -14.67 -3.89 1.59
C VAL A 158 -14.46 -3.31 0.20
N TRP A 159 -14.50 -4.19 -0.80
CA TRP A 159 -14.29 -3.86 -2.22
C TRP A 159 -15.50 -4.25 -3.06
N PRO A 160 -16.51 -3.38 -3.18
CA PRO A 160 -17.57 -3.53 -4.18
C PRO A 160 -17.05 -3.83 -5.60
N HIS A 161 -15.88 -3.28 -5.96
CA HIS A 161 -15.22 -3.49 -7.25
C HIS A 161 -13.77 -3.96 -7.03
N PRO A 162 -13.54 -5.25 -6.73
CA PRO A 162 -12.21 -5.77 -6.47
C PRO A 162 -11.26 -5.54 -7.67
N PRO A 163 -9.98 -5.19 -7.45
CA PRO A 163 -9.08 -4.86 -8.55
C PRO A 163 -8.81 -6.07 -9.45
N ALA A 164 -9.23 -5.97 -10.72
CA ALA A 164 -9.17 -7.09 -11.66
C ALA A 164 -7.74 -7.57 -11.97
N ARG A 165 -6.73 -6.74 -11.71
CA ARG A 165 -5.31 -7.05 -11.99
C ARG A 165 -4.48 -7.37 -10.76
N LEU A 166 -5.06 -7.30 -9.55
CA LEU A 166 -4.30 -7.50 -8.33
C LEU A 166 -3.71 -8.91 -8.33
N GLY A 167 -2.38 -8.98 -8.38
CA GLY A 167 -1.61 -10.22 -8.36
C GLY A 167 -1.07 -10.55 -6.97
N THR A 168 -0.73 -9.51 -6.20
CA THR A 168 -0.12 -9.66 -4.88
C THR A 168 -0.75 -8.72 -3.87
N PHE A 169 -1.21 -9.29 -2.76
CA PHE A 169 -1.66 -8.55 -1.59
C PHE A 169 -0.77 -8.87 -0.39
N MET A 170 -0.22 -7.85 0.25
CA MET A 170 0.67 -8.01 1.39
C MET A 170 0.30 -7.09 2.54
N THR A 171 0.38 -7.57 3.76
CA THR A 171 0.05 -6.76 4.95
C THR A 171 1.05 -6.94 6.06
N HIS A 172 1.32 -5.85 6.78
CA HIS A 172 2.17 -5.85 7.96
C HIS A 172 1.43 -5.21 9.13
N SER A 173 1.41 -5.89 10.27
CA SER A 173 0.75 -5.36 11.48
C SER A 173 -0.72 -5.00 11.21
N VAL A 174 -1.42 -5.83 10.45
CA VAL A 174 -2.88 -5.79 10.26
C VAL A 174 -3.37 -7.23 10.33
N ARG A 175 -4.38 -7.47 11.16
CA ARG A 175 -5.12 -8.73 11.15
C ARG A 175 -6.40 -8.57 10.35
N TRP A 176 -6.85 -9.66 9.78
CA TRP A 176 -8.05 -9.70 8.96
C TRP A 176 -9.07 -10.61 9.62
N SER A 177 -10.28 -10.11 9.85
CA SER A 177 -11.42 -10.93 10.24
C SER A 177 -12.05 -11.63 9.05
N ASP A 178 -11.82 -11.11 7.84
CA ASP A 178 -12.36 -11.59 6.58
C ASP A 178 -11.42 -11.17 5.42
N LEU A 179 -11.29 -12.03 4.42
CA LEU A 179 -10.48 -11.86 3.22
C LEU A 179 -11.25 -12.25 1.93
N ASP A 180 -12.57 -12.48 2.00
CA ASP A 180 -13.37 -12.99 0.88
C ASP A 180 -13.29 -12.11 -0.37
N ASP A 181 -13.22 -10.79 -0.19
CA ASP A 181 -13.11 -9.82 -1.28
C ASP A 181 -11.81 -9.98 -2.09
N LEU A 182 -10.72 -10.45 -1.47
CA LEU A 182 -9.49 -10.79 -2.19
C LEU A 182 -9.67 -12.02 -3.06
N ALA A 183 -10.40 -13.03 -2.59
CA ALA A 183 -10.64 -14.25 -3.38
C ALA A 183 -11.42 -13.96 -4.68
N ARG A 184 -12.10 -12.82 -4.77
CA ARG A 184 -12.77 -12.34 -5.99
C ARG A 184 -11.82 -11.71 -7.02
N CYS A 185 -10.57 -11.43 -6.66
CA CYS A 185 -9.57 -10.88 -7.58
C CYS A 185 -9.09 -11.98 -8.53
N PRO A 186 -9.40 -11.93 -9.84
CA PRO A 186 -9.19 -13.06 -10.75
C PRO A 186 -7.72 -13.39 -11.02
N ARG A 187 -6.81 -12.43 -10.78
CA ARG A 187 -5.36 -12.59 -11.00
C ARG A 187 -4.56 -12.79 -9.72
N LEU A 188 -5.22 -12.86 -8.57
CA LEU A 188 -4.54 -12.91 -7.29
C LEU A 188 -3.76 -14.22 -7.15
N ALA A 189 -2.43 -14.09 -7.13
CA ALA A 189 -1.50 -15.19 -7.08
C ALA A 189 -0.89 -15.36 -5.67
N SER A 190 -0.74 -14.27 -4.92
CA SER A 190 -0.14 -14.31 -3.58
C SER A 190 -0.88 -13.40 -2.59
N VAL A 191 -1.17 -13.96 -1.41
CA VAL A 191 -1.69 -13.27 -0.24
C VAL A 191 -0.74 -13.49 0.92
N GLN A 192 -0.21 -12.41 1.50
CA GLN A 192 0.77 -12.47 2.58
C GLN A 192 0.36 -11.57 3.74
N VAL A 193 0.12 -12.17 4.90
CA VAL A 193 -0.27 -11.48 6.13
C VAL A 193 0.82 -11.68 7.19
N TYR A 194 1.53 -10.61 7.50
CA TYR A 194 2.63 -10.61 8.47
C TYR A 194 2.22 -9.85 9.75
N ASN A 195 2.28 -10.54 10.88
CA ASN A 195 2.12 -9.97 12.21
C ASN A 195 3.06 -10.64 13.19
N SER A 196 3.59 -9.88 14.15
CA SER A 196 4.49 -10.44 15.17
C SER A 196 3.83 -11.46 16.11
N THR A 197 2.49 -11.53 16.15
CA THR A 197 1.74 -12.46 17.00
C THR A 197 0.39 -12.84 16.40
N LEU A 198 -0.02 -14.10 16.63
CA LEU A 198 -1.37 -14.60 16.36
C LEU A 198 -2.33 -14.24 17.51
N ASP A 199 -3.56 -13.85 17.21
CA ASP A 199 -4.58 -13.48 18.22
C ASP A 199 -5.70 -14.52 18.31
N THR A 200 -5.65 -15.43 19.30
CA THR A 200 -6.66 -16.47 19.50
C THR A 200 -7.95 -15.95 20.14
N SER A 201 -7.94 -14.74 20.71
CA SER A 201 -9.10 -14.17 21.41
C SER A 201 -10.16 -13.61 20.47
N ARG A 202 -9.82 -13.44 19.18
CA ARG A 202 -10.69 -12.85 18.15
C ARG A 202 -11.42 -13.89 17.29
N GLY A 203 -11.44 -15.15 17.73
CA GLY A 203 -12.10 -16.24 17.01
C GLY A 203 -11.21 -16.84 15.93
N SER A 204 -11.80 -17.11 14.76
CA SER A 204 -11.12 -17.70 13.60
C SER A 204 -11.50 -16.96 12.32
N ILE A 205 -10.64 -17.01 11.31
CA ILE A 205 -10.94 -16.53 9.96
C ILE A 205 -11.19 -17.72 9.03
N ASP A 206 -12.21 -17.59 8.18
CA ASP A 206 -12.51 -18.51 7.09
C ASP A 206 -11.73 -18.12 5.84
N ILE A 207 -11.06 -19.08 5.22
CA ILE A 207 -10.36 -18.88 3.94
C ILE A 207 -10.98 -19.71 2.81
N SER A 208 -12.15 -20.31 3.02
CA SER A 208 -12.79 -21.20 2.03
C SER A 208 -13.10 -20.51 0.69
N ALA A 209 -13.33 -19.19 0.69
CA ALA A 209 -13.53 -18.42 -0.53
C ALA A 209 -12.37 -18.53 -1.53
N PHE A 210 -11.13 -18.75 -1.04
CA PHE A 210 -9.96 -18.96 -1.90
C PHE A 210 -9.97 -20.31 -2.63
N GLY A 211 -10.90 -21.23 -2.32
CA GLY A 211 -11.11 -22.44 -3.11
C GLY A 211 -11.45 -22.15 -4.57
N GLY A 212 -12.06 -21.01 -4.88
CA GLY A 212 -12.33 -20.60 -6.26
C GLY A 212 -11.19 -19.87 -6.98
N ALA A 213 -10.10 -19.54 -6.27
CA ALA A 213 -9.05 -18.65 -6.78
C ALA A 213 -8.04 -19.41 -7.68
N ALA A 214 -8.37 -19.56 -8.97
CA ALA A 214 -7.56 -20.34 -9.92
C ALA A 214 -6.11 -19.85 -10.11
N ALA A 215 -5.88 -18.54 -9.97
CA ALA A 215 -4.56 -17.94 -10.08
C ALA A 215 -3.69 -18.15 -8.83
N LEU A 216 -4.29 -18.51 -7.69
CA LEU A 216 -3.61 -18.59 -6.40
C LEU A 216 -2.45 -19.58 -6.43
N ARG A 217 -1.33 -19.15 -5.86
CA ARG A 217 -0.09 -19.92 -5.70
C ARG A 217 0.38 -19.95 -4.26
N GLU A 218 0.17 -18.85 -3.54
CA GLU A 218 0.65 -18.72 -2.16
C GLU A 218 -0.42 -18.03 -1.30
N LEU A 219 -0.75 -18.66 -0.18
CA LEU A 219 -1.62 -18.11 0.85
C LEU A 219 -0.91 -18.16 2.19
N HIS A 220 -0.23 -17.08 2.55
CA HIS A 220 0.47 -16.93 3.81
C HIS A 220 -0.38 -16.14 4.81
N VAL A 221 -1.05 -16.85 5.71
CA VAL A 221 -1.97 -16.28 6.72
C VAL A 221 -1.71 -16.82 8.13
N ALA A 222 -0.57 -17.49 8.34
CA ALA A 222 -0.18 -18.08 9.61
C ALA A 222 -0.15 -17.05 10.76
N GLU A 223 0.25 -15.82 10.48
CA GLU A 223 0.37 -14.77 11.47
C GLU A 223 -0.93 -13.96 11.67
N ASN A 224 -2.08 -14.45 11.20
CA ASN A 224 -3.35 -13.75 11.32
C ASN A 224 -4.14 -14.17 12.59
N LEU A 225 -5.24 -14.90 12.38
CA LEU A 225 -6.11 -15.52 13.37
C LEU A 225 -6.05 -17.06 13.17
N PRO A 226 -6.51 -17.88 14.12
CA PRO A 226 -6.79 -19.29 13.86
C PRO A 226 -7.57 -19.47 12.55
N LEU A 227 -7.20 -20.47 11.76
CA LEU A 227 -7.67 -20.62 10.38
C LEU A 227 -8.71 -21.74 10.26
N ARG A 228 -9.71 -21.55 9.41
CA ARG A 228 -10.61 -22.61 8.94
C ARG A 228 -10.82 -22.53 7.42
N GLY A 229 -11.31 -23.59 6.80
CA GLY A 229 -11.54 -23.65 5.37
C GLY A 229 -10.32 -24.09 4.55
N VAL A 230 -9.24 -24.56 5.19
CA VAL A 230 -8.06 -25.09 4.48
C VAL A 230 -8.43 -26.24 3.52
N PRO A 231 -9.31 -27.20 3.88
CA PRO A 231 -9.71 -28.26 2.95
C PRO A 231 -10.32 -27.74 1.63
N ALA A 232 -11.12 -26.67 1.69
CA ALA A 232 -11.73 -26.07 0.49
C ALA A 232 -10.68 -25.45 -0.42
N VAL A 233 -9.69 -24.76 0.14
CA VAL A 233 -8.55 -24.21 -0.62
C VAL A 233 -7.73 -25.32 -1.25
N LEU A 234 -7.45 -26.39 -0.52
CA LEU A 234 -6.71 -27.53 -1.06
C LEU A 234 -7.47 -28.23 -2.20
N ALA A 235 -8.79 -28.35 -2.10
CA ALA A 235 -9.61 -28.98 -3.14
C ALA A 235 -9.72 -28.10 -4.40
N GLY A 236 -9.97 -26.80 -4.25
CA GLY A 236 -10.29 -25.91 -5.37
C GLY A 236 -9.11 -25.15 -5.98
N ALA A 237 -8.03 -24.91 -5.21
CA ALA A 237 -6.81 -24.26 -5.66
C ALA A 237 -5.61 -25.24 -5.62
N PRO A 238 -5.48 -26.16 -6.60
CA PRO A 238 -4.52 -27.27 -6.54
C PRO A 238 -3.05 -26.83 -6.58
N ARG A 239 -2.77 -25.63 -7.08
CA ARG A 239 -1.42 -25.05 -7.17
C ARG A 239 -1.07 -24.14 -6.00
N ALA A 240 -2.00 -23.93 -5.06
CA ALA A 240 -1.76 -23.08 -3.91
C ALA A 240 -1.02 -23.85 -2.80
N THR A 241 0.00 -23.22 -2.22
CA THR A 241 0.55 -23.56 -0.91
C THR A 241 -0.13 -22.69 0.15
N VAL A 242 -0.39 -23.27 1.32
CA VAL A 242 -1.06 -22.58 2.44
C VAL A 242 -0.14 -22.60 3.65
N HIS A 243 0.20 -21.42 4.17
CA HIS A 243 0.99 -21.29 5.38
C HIS A 243 0.07 -20.94 6.54
N VAL A 244 0.11 -21.79 7.56
CA VAL A 244 -0.82 -21.80 8.69
C VAL A 244 -0.06 -21.79 10.01
N ALA A 245 -0.66 -21.25 11.07
CA ALA A 245 -0.10 -21.39 12.42
C ALA A 245 -0.26 -22.84 12.90
N ARG A 246 0.82 -23.42 13.44
CA ARG A 246 0.81 -24.78 13.97
C ARG A 246 -0.31 -24.95 15.02
N ASP A 247 -1.04 -26.06 14.90
CA ASP A 247 -2.12 -26.49 15.81
C ASP A 247 -3.35 -25.56 15.88
N LEU A 248 -3.42 -24.51 15.05
CA LEU A 248 -4.49 -23.52 15.04
C LEU A 248 -5.13 -23.40 13.65
N HIS A 249 -5.43 -24.55 13.03
CA HIS A 249 -6.05 -24.67 11.71
C HIS A 249 -6.86 -25.97 11.56
N ASP A 250 -7.69 -26.06 10.51
CA ASP A 250 -8.45 -27.27 10.16
C ASP A 250 -7.84 -28.10 9.01
N ALA A 251 -6.60 -27.82 8.62
CA ALA A 251 -5.92 -28.55 7.56
C ALA A 251 -5.77 -30.06 7.88
N PRO A 252 -5.97 -30.96 6.90
CA PRO A 252 -5.75 -32.39 7.08
C PRO A 252 -4.30 -32.72 7.46
N ASP A 253 -4.14 -33.77 8.27
CA ASP A 253 -2.82 -34.31 8.60
C ASP A 253 -2.12 -34.82 7.33
N GLY A 254 -0.80 -34.60 7.25
CA GLY A 254 0.01 -35.02 6.10
C GLY A 254 -0.21 -34.25 4.80
N ALA A 255 -1.03 -33.18 4.78
CA ALA A 255 -1.22 -32.36 3.58
C ALA A 255 0.11 -31.69 3.15
N GLU A 256 0.68 -32.14 2.03
CA GLU A 256 2.00 -31.71 1.52
C GLU A 256 2.08 -30.21 1.18
N ARG A 257 0.96 -29.60 0.77
CA ARG A 257 0.87 -28.17 0.41
C ARG A 257 0.61 -27.25 1.61
N VAL A 258 0.61 -27.78 2.82
CA VAL A 258 0.36 -27.02 4.05
C VAL A 258 1.63 -26.87 4.86
N HIS A 259 2.13 -25.63 4.93
CA HIS A 259 3.31 -25.26 5.71
C HIS A 259 2.89 -24.78 7.09
N ARG A 260 3.22 -25.56 8.13
CA ARG A 260 2.86 -25.26 9.52
C ARG A 260 3.98 -24.46 10.19
N ILE A 261 3.70 -23.21 10.54
CA ILE A 261 4.66 -22.26 11.10
C ILE A 261 4.42 -22.09 12.60
N ALA A 262 5.49 -22.06 13.38
CA ALA A 262 5.41 -21.67 14.79
C ALA A 262 5.26 -20.16 14.90
N VAL A 263 4.11 -19.69 15.42
CA VAL A 263 3.82 -18.26 15.58
C VAL A 263 3.57 -17.96 17.06
N PRO A 264 4.20 -16.92 17.64
CA PRO A 264 3.92 -16.51 19.01
C PRO A 264 2.44 -16.12 19.20
N ILE A 265 1.81 -16.64 20.24
CA ILE A 265 0.45 -16.26 20.61
C ILE A 265 0.49 -14.93 21.37
N LYS A 266 -0.37 -14.00 20.96
CA LYS A 266 -0.55 -12.70 21.62
C LYS A 266 -0.97 -12.93 23.08
N LYS A 267 -0.19 -12.39 24.01
CA LYS A 267 -0.52 -12.46 25.43
C LYS A 267 -1.82 -11.70 25.70
N PRO A 268 -2.73 -12.24 26.54
CA PRO A 268 -3.88 -11.49 27.02
C PRO A 268 -3.40 -10.18 27.62
N ARG A 269 -3.99 -9.06 27.20
CA ARG A 269 -3.71 -7.78 27.85
C ARG A 269 -4.37 -7.86 29.22
N ALA A 270 -3.58 -7.83 30.30
CA ALA A 270 -4.12 -7.77 31.65
C ALA A 270 -5.11 -6.60 31.72
N ALA A 271 -6.35 -6.87 32.12
CA ALA A 271 -7.35 -5.83 32.34
C ALA A 271 -6.76 -4.83 33.35
N ARG A 272 -6.72 -3.55 32.97
CA ARG A 272 -6.45 -2.45 33.88
C ARG A 272 -7.78 -1.86 34.31
#